data_AF-A0A3D2J585-F1
#
_entry.id   AF-A0A3D2J585-F1
#
_cell.length_a   1.000
_cell.length_b   1.000
_cell.length_c   1.000
_cell.angle_alpha   90.00
_cell.angle_beta   90.00
_cell.angle_gamma   90.00
#
_symmetry.space_group_name_H-M   'P 1'
#
loop_
_entity.id
_entity.type
_entity.pdbx_description
1 polymer ?
#
loop_
_entity_poly.entity_id
_entity_poly.type
_entity_poly.pdbx_seq_one_letter_code
_entity_poly.pdbx_strand_id
1 'polypeptide(L)' 'MRILILGGDGYLGWPQSLYLSRKGHEVAIFDNFARRYFDLEEGFDSLIPIHTLHDRVKAWQEV' A
#
# COMPACT_ATOMS: atom_id res chain seq x y z
N MET A 1 -9.29 -7.62 15.10
CA MET A 1 -9.73 -8.52 14.00
C MET A 1 -8.59 -8.71 13.03
N ARG A 2 -8.56 -9.83 12.30
CA ARG A 2 -7.62 -10.06 11.20
C ARG A 2 -8.25 -9.62 9.89
N ILE A 3 -7.58 -8.76 9.13
CA ILE A 3 -8.10 -8.17 7.90
C ILE A 3 -7.06 -8.31 6.80
N LEU A 4 -7.48 -8.88 5.67
CA LEU A 4 -6.67 -8.94 4.44
C LEU A 4 -7.15 -7.85 3.48
N ILE A 5 -6.24 -6.96 3.07
CA ILE A 5 -6.49 -5.93 2.06
C ILE A 5 -5.89 -6.38 0.74
N LEU A 6 -6.77 -6.69 -0.22
CA LEU A 6 -6.38 -6.99 -1.61
C LEU A 6 -6.17 -5.66 -2.35
N GLY A 7 -5.01 -5.47 -2.96
CA GLY A 7 -4.66 -4.20 -3.61
C GLY A 7 -4.17 -3.13 -2.63
N GLY A 8 -3.55 -3.53 -1.52
CA GLY A 8 -3.13 -2.64 -0.44
C GLY A 8 -1.98 -1.68 -0.78
N ASP A 9 -1.31 -1.84 -1.93
CA ASP A 9 -0.32 -0.87 -2.42
C ASP A 9 -0.97 0.31 -3.18
N GLY A 10 -2.21 0.12 -3.64
CA GLY A 10 -2.94 1.09 -4.44
C GLY A 10 -3.42 2.31 -3.65
N TYR A 11 -3.93 3.31 -4.39
CA TYR A 11 -4.36 4.61 -3.86
C TYR A 11 -5.38 4.52 -2.72
N LEU A 12 -6.36 3.62 -2.82
CA LEU A 12 -7.36 3.42 -1.76
C LEU A 12 -6.91 2.37 -0.74
N GLY A 13 -6.23 1.31 -1.20
CA GLY A 13 -5.82 0.19 -0.35
C GLY A 13 -4.80 0.60 0.71
N TRP A 14 -3.82 1.44 0.34
CA TRP A 14 -2.77 1.89 1.24
C TRP A 14 -3.30 2.69 2.45
N PRO A 15 -3.97 3.84 2.27
CA PRO A 15 -4.48 4.61 3.40
C PRO A 15 -5.48 3.83 4.25
N GLN A 16 -6.24 2.91 3.64
CA GLN A 16 -7.20 2.11 4.37
C GLN A 16 -6.53 1.03 5.23
N SER A 17 -5.43 0.45 4.74
CA SER A 17 -4.59 -0.46 5.54
C SER A 17 -4.03 0.25 6.78
N LEU A 18 -3.54 1.48 6.61
CA LEU A 18 -3.04 2.31 7.71
C LEU A 18 -4.13 2.65 8.73
N TYR A 19 -5.31 3.07 8.25
CA TYR A 19 -6.43 3.39 9.11
C TYR A 19 -6.85 2.19 9.97
N LEU A 20 -7.03 1.02 9.36
CA LEU A 20 -7.44 -0.20 10.06
C LEU A 20 -6.36 -0.69 11.02
N SER A 21 -5.08 -0.61 10.63
CA SER A 21 -3.94 -0.89 11.51
C SER A 21 -3.96 0.03 12.74
N ARG A 22 -4.15 1.34 12.56
CA ARG A 22 -4.26 2.32 13.65
C ARG A 22 -5.46 2.07 14.57
N LYS A 23 -6.52 1.42 14.07
CA LYS A 23 -7.68 1.01 14.89
C LYS A 23 -7.43 -0.27 15.70
N GLY A 24 -6.22 -0.82 15.68
CA GLY A 24 -5.84 -2.01 16.45
C GLY A 24 -6.23 -3.33 15.75
N HIS A 25 -6.40 -3.31 14.43
CA HIS A 25 -6.58 -4.53 13.66
C HIS A 25 -5.25 -5.12 13.20
N GLU A 26 -5.18 -6.46 13.13
CA GLU A 26 -4.07 -7.17 12.50
C GLU A 26 -4.33 -7.15 10.99
N VAL A 27 -3.55 -6.36 10.26
CA VAL A 27 -3.75 -6.12 8.82
C VAL A 27 -2.66 -6.80 8.02
N ALA A 28 -3.05 -7.53 6.97
CA ALA A 28 -2.15 -8.03 5.94
C ALA A 28 -2.52 -7.39 4.59
N ILE A 29 -1.52 -7.05 3.79
CA ILE A 29 -1.69 -6.56 2.41
C ILE A 29 -1.32 -7.69 1.45
N PHE A 30 -2.15 -7.92 0.45
CA PHE A 30 -1.83 -8.78 -0.69
C PHE A 30 -1.96 -7.97 -1.98
N ASP A 31 -0.85 -7.83 -2.70
CA ASP A 31 -0.76 -7.02 -3.90
C ASP A 31 0.23 -7.64 -4.88
N ASN A 32 -0.08 -7.59 -6.17
CA ASN A 32 0.79 -8.08 -7.24
C ASN A 32 1.52 -6.95 -7.99
N PHE A 33 1.34 -5.70 -7.56
CA PHE A 33 1.94 -4.51 -8.14
C PHE A 33 1.56 -4.23 -9.60
N ALA A 34 0.50 -4.84 -10.13
CA ALA A 34 0.08 -4.66 -11.53
C ALA A 34 -0.16 -3.18 -11.85
N ARG A 35 -0.66 -2.39 -10.89
CA ARG A 35 -0.83 -0.95 -11.10
C ARG A 35 0.50 -0.25 -11.37
N ARG A 36 1.53 -0.48 -10.56
CA ARG A 36 2.85 0.13 -10.79
C ARG A 36 3.47 -0.34 -12.10
N TYR A 37 3.24 -1.59 -12.47
CA TYR A 37 3.70 -2.13 -13.74
C TYR A 37 3.06 -1.39 -14.93
N PHE A 38 1.75 -1.14 -14.89
CA PHE A 38 1.08 -0.34 -15.92
C PHE A 38 1.57 1.11 -16.00
N ASP A 39 2.00 1.72 -14.89
CA ASP A 39 2.64 3.06 -14.92
C ASP A 39 3.90 3.04 -15.78
N LEU A 40 4.75 2.04 -15.57
CA LEU A 40 5.99 1.86 -16.33
C LEU A 40 5.73 1.55 -17.81
N GLU A 41 4.75 0.72 -18.12
CA GLU A 41 4.41 0.36 -19.50
C GLU A 41 3.86 1.55 -20.30
N GLU A 42 2.98 2.33 -19.70
CA GLU A 42 2.29 3.44 -20.37
C GLU A 42 3.06 4.77 -20.26
N GLY A 43 4.16 4.81 -19.51
CA GLY A 43 5.00 6.01 -19.35
C GLY A 43 4.38 7.08 -18.46
N PHE A 44 3.54 6.68 -17.51
CA PHE A 44 2.99 7.56 -16.49
C PHE A 44 3.72 7.39 -15.17
N ASP A 45 3.70 8.43 -14.34
CA ASP A 45 4.20 8.37 -12.97
C ASP A 45 3.25 9.10 -12.03
N SER A 46 3.33 8.77 -10.75
CA SER A 46 2.57 9.48 -9.73
C SER A 46 3.10 10.89 -9.54
N LEU A 47 2.18 11.83 -9.27
CA LEU A 47 2.54 13.20 -8.93
C LEU A 47 3.41 13.28 -7.67
N ILE A 48 3.18 12.37 -6.71
CA ILE A 48 3.95 12.30 -5.46
C ILE A 48 4.83 11.05 -5.53
N PRO A 49 6.14 11.15 -5.26
CA PRO A 49 7.03 9.99 -5.27
C PRO A 49 6.51 8.83 -4.41
N ILE A 50 6.38 7.66 -5.03
CA ILE A 50 5.85 6.46 -4.40
C ILE A 50 7.01 5.53 -4.02
N HIS A 51 7.37 5.49 -2.72
CA HIS A 51 8.31 4.49 -2.20
C HIS A 51 7.80 3.06 -2.34
N THR A 52 8.69 2.07 -2.20
CA THR A 52 8.29 0.65 -2.25
C THR A 52 7.29 0.33 -1.12
N LEU A 53 6.43 -0.67 -1.33
CA LEU A 53 5.49 -1.08 -0.27
C LEU A 53 6.23 -1.49 1.02
N HIS A 54 7.40 -2.14 0.90
CA HIS A 54 8.22 -2.54 2.03
C HIS A 54 8.74 -1.34 2.83
N ASP A 55 9.25 -0.31 2.16
CA ASP A 55 9.72 0.92 2.83
C ASP A 55 8.58 1.64 3.54
N ARG A 56 7.42 1.70 2.89
CA ARG A 56 6.19 2.29 3.45
C ARG A 56 5.73 1.56 4.70
N VAL A 57 5.74 0.22 4.69
CA VAL A 57 5.38 -0.61 5.85
C VAL A 57 6.40 -0.42 6.97
N LYS A 58 7.70 -0.42 6.66
CA LYS A 58 8.76 -0.16 7.65
C LYS A 58 8.59 1.20 8.31
N ALA A 59 8.39 2.25 7.52
CA ALA A 59 8.16 3.60 8.03
C ALA A 59 6.91 3.67 8.93
N TRP A 60 5.85 2.94 8.60
CA TRP A 60 4.65 2.88 9.45
C TRP A 60 4.90 2.18 10.79
N GLN A 61 5.77 1.16 10.83
CA GLN A 61 6.10 0.44 12.07
C GLN A 61 6.97 1.25 13.04
N GLU A 62 7.58 2.34 12.58
CA GLU A 62 8.42 3.25 13.38
C GLU A 62 7.60 4.37 14.06
N VAL A 63 6.28 4.44 13.84
CA VAL A 63 5.35 5.46 14.37
C VAL A 63 4.41 4.86 15.40
#